data_AF-A0A0S3TQT1-F1
#
_entry.id   AF-A0A0S3TQT1-F1
#
_cell.length_a   1.000
_cell.length_b   1.000
_cell.length_c   1.000
_cell.angle_alpha   90.00
_cell.angle_beta   90.00
_cell.angle_gamma   90.00
#
_symmetry.space_group_name_H-M   'P 1'
#
loop_
_entity.id
_entity.type
_entity.pdbx_description
1 polymer ?
#
loop_
_entity_poly.entity_id
_entity_poly.type
_entity_poly.pdbx_seq_one_letter_code
_entity_poly.pdbx_strand_id
1 'polypeptide(L)' 'MQSEPSLVQVNFTDEFQRCLRTLSKKYRHIRSDIQPIIAQLQAGDFVGFFVLNIP' A
#
# COMPACT_ATOMS: atom_id res chain seq x y z
N MET A 1 19.18 20.40 10.16
CA MET A 1 19.11 19.58 8.93
C MET A 1 18.34 18.32 9.28
N GLN A 2 17.02 18.30 9.05
CA GLN A 2 16.20 17.10 9.21
C GLN A 2 15.74 16.74 7.81
N SER A 3 16.31 15.69 7.24
CA SER A 3 15.82 15.10 6.00
C SER A 3 14.45 14.53 6.31
N GLU A 4 13.37 15.15 5.81
CA GLU A 4 12.04 14.57 5.93
C GLU A 4 12.08 13.17 5.31
N PRO A 5 11.54 12.14 6.00
CA PRO A 5 11.46 10.81 5.42
C PRO A 5 10.64 10.94 4.13
N SER A 6 11.27 10.67 3.00
CA SER A 6 10.60 10.67 1.71
C SER A 6 9.53 9.58 1.74
N LEU A 7 8.29 9.96 2.05
CA LEU A 7 7.16 9.04 2.06
C LEU A 7 7.00 8.46 0.66
N VAL A 8 7.08 7.14 0.56
CA VAL A 8 6.87 6.45 -0.72
C VAL A 8 5.44 6.69 -1.15
N GLN A 9 5.27 7.19 -2.38
CA GLN A 9 3.94 7.39 -2.94
C GLN A 9 3.35 6.03 -3.39
N VAL A 10 2.29 5.60 -2.71
CA VAL A 10 1.55 4.38 -3.07
C VAL A 10 0.34 4.75 -3.92
N ASN A 11 0.34 4.31 -5.18
CA ASN A 11 -0.76 4.54 -6.10
C ASN A 11 -1.60 3.26 -6.25
N PHE A 12 -2.93 3.41 -6.26
CA PHE A 12 -3.85 2.30 -6.46
C PHE A 12 -4.35 2.26 -7.90
N THR A 13 -4.36 1.06 -8.48
CA THR A 13 -4.99 0.81 -9.77
C THR A 13 -6.51 0.77 -9.65
N ASP A 14 -7.21 1.01 -10.75
CA ASP A 14 -8.68 0.91 -10.79
C ASP A 14 -9.16 -0.51 -10.46
N GLU A 15 -8.43 -1.53 -10.90
CA GLU A 15 -8.65 -2.95 -10.58
C GLU A 15 -8.69 -3.16 -9.05
N PHE A 16 -7.66 -2.66 -8.35
CA PHE A 16 -7.57 -2.76 -6.90
C PHE A 16 -8.76 -2.09 -6.21
N GLN A 17 -9.10 -0.86 -6.63
CA GLN A 17 -10.22 -0.12 -6.05
C GLN A 17 -11.56 -0.84 -6.26
N ARG A 18 -11.79 -1.45 -7.43
CA ARG A 18 -13.00 -2.23 -7.72
C ARG A 18 -13.10 -3.46 -6.83
N CYS A 19 -12.02 -4.23 -6.72
CA CYS A 19 -11.93 -5.39 -5.83
C CYS A 19 -12.19 -4.99 -4.37
N LEU A 20 -11.59 -3.90 -3.91
CA LEU A 20 -11.78 -3.36 -2.57
C LEU A 20 -13.25 -3.05 -2.26
N ARG A 21 -13.96 -2.42 -3.21
CA ARG A 21 -15.38 -2.10 -3.07
C ARG A 21 -16.22 -3.37 -2.93
N THR A 22 -15.95 -4.39 -3.75
CA THR A 22 -16.64 -5.69 -3.66
C THR A 22 -16.37 -6.36 -2.32
N LEU A 23 -15.10 -6.41 -1.89
CA LEU A 23 -14.70 -7.05 -0.64
C LEU A 23 -15.24 -6.32 0.59
N SER A 24 -15.35 -4.98 0.56
CA SER A 24 -15.92 -4.21 1.67
C SER A 24 -17.37 -4.55 2.00
N LYS A 25 -18.13 -5.12 1.04
CA LYS A 25 -19.49 -5.60 1.28
C LYS A 25 -19.52 -6.87 2.15
N LYS A 26 -18.55 -7.77 1.94
CA LYS A 26 -18.44 -9.05 2.67
C LYS A 26 -17.64 -8.90 3.96
N TYR A 27 -16.63 -8.05 3.95
CA TYR A 27 -15.69 -7.82 5.05
C TYR A 27 -15.71 -6.33 5.41
N ARG A 28 -16.56 -5.95 6.37
CA ARG A 28 -16.77 -4.53 6.74
C ARG A 28 -15.50 -3.82 7.22
N HIS A 29 -14.52 -4.57 7.74
CA HIS A 29 -13.27 -4.03 8.26
C HIS A 29 -12.09 -4.14 7.29
N ILE A 30 -12.28 -4.67 6.07
CA ILE A 30 -11.16 -4.94 5.18
C ILE A 30 -10.29 -3.69 4.94
N ARG A 31 -10.89 -2.52 4.80
CA ARG A 31 -10.15 -1.25 4.64
C ARG A 31 -9.21 -0.97 5.81
N SER A 32 -9.66 -1.23 7.03
CA SER A 32 -8.85 -1.09 8.24
C SER A 32 -7.75 -2.15 8.28
N ASP A 33 -8.02 -3.36 7.80
CA ASP A 33 -7.07 -4.47 7.82
C ASP A 33 -5.88 -4.26 6.86
N ILE A 34 -6.09 -3.63 5.70
CA ILE A 34 -5.04 -3.30 4.72
C ILE A 34 -4.37 -1.94 4.96
N GLN A 35 -5.00 -1.02 5.70
CA GLN A 35 -4.40 0.27 6.05
C GLN A 35 -3.00 0.17 6.70
N PRO A 36 -2.72 -0.74 7.65
CA PRO A 36 -1.38 -0.87 8.22
C PRO A 36 -0.35 -1.32 7.19
N ILE A 37 -0.72 -2.16 6.23
CA ILE A 37 0.18 -2.60 5.15
C ILE A 37 0.50 -1.43 4.23
N ILE A 38 -0.51 -0.62 3.86
CA ILE A 38 -0.30 0.59 3.05
C ILE A 38 0.64 1.57 3.78
N ALA A 39 0.45 1.75 5.09
CA ALA A 39 1.31 2.62 5.90
C ALA A 39 2.75 2.12 5.97
N GLN A 40 2.97 0.80 6.08
CA GLN A 40 4.32 0.20 6.00
C GLN A 40 4.98 0.46 4.64
N LEU A 41 4.23 0.28 3.55
CA LEU A 41 4.74 0.56 2.20
C LEU A 41 5.08 2.05 2.02
N GLN A 42 4.26 2.97 2.56
CA GLN A 42 4.53 4.41 2.53
C GLN A 42 5.75 4.80 3.38
N ALA A 43 5.99 4.09 4.48
CA ALA A 43 7.16 4.26 5.34
C ALA A 43 8.46 3.72 4.71
N GLY A 44 8.36 3.00 3.58
CA GLY A 44 9.50 2.35 2.96
C GLY A 44 9.92 1.04 3.65
N ASP A 45 9.07 0.49 4.53
CA ASP A 45 9.24 -0.82 5.15
C ASP A 45 8.74 -1.91 4.20
N PHE A 46 9.58 -2.26 3.23
CA PHE A 46 9.30 -3.35 2.31
C PHE A 46 9.88 -4.66 2.84
N VAL A 47 8.99 -5.64 3.05
CA VAL A 47 9.40 -6.98 3.47
C VAL A 47 9.73 -7.81 2.22
N GLY A 48 11.01 -7.96 1.90
CA GLY A 48 11.48 -8.82 0.79
C GLY A 48 12.66 -8.24 0.00
N PHE A 49 13.11 -8.98 -1.01
CA PHE A 49 14.14 -8.53 -1.95
C PHE A 49 13.51 -7.56 -2.96
N PHE A 50 13.96 -6.30 -2.98
CA PHE A 50 13.63 -5.38 -4.07
C PHE A 50 14.25 -5.94 -5.36
N VAL A 51 13.44 -6.61 -6.18
CA VAL A 51 13.79 -6.77 -7.58
C VAL A 51 13.67 -5.38 -8.19
N LEU A 52 14.81 -4.71 -8.32
CA LEU A 52 14.96 -3.52 -9.15
C LEU A 52 14.29 -3.87 -10.50
N ASN A 53 13.29 -3.09 -10.90
CA ASN A 53 12.76 -3.16 -12.24
C ASN A 53 13.87 -2.65 -13.18
N ILE A 54 14.71 -3.59 -13.64
CA ILE A 54 15.58 -3.45 -14.82
C ILE A 54 14.76 -4.05 -15.96
N PRO A 55 14.37 -3.23 -16.95
CA PRO A 55 15.30 -2.72 -17.96
C PRO A 55 15.36 -1.19 -18.12
#